data_AF-A0A7W3Z273-F1
#
_entry.id   AF-A0A7W3Z273-F1
#
_cell.length_a   1.000
_cell.length_b   1.000
_cell.length_c   1.000
_cell.angle_alpha   90.00
_cell.angle_beta   90.00
_cell.angle_gamma   90.00
#
_symmetry.space_group_name_H-M   'P 1'
#
loop_
_entity.id
_entity.type
_entity.pdbx_description
1 polymer ?
#
loop_
_entity_poly.entity_id
_entity_poly.type
_entity_poly.pdbx_seq_one_letter_code
_entity_poly.pdbx_strand_id
1 'polypeptide(L)'
;MIVAVDVYYFETGAKVVGVLFDSFLATTPSAILEKMLPLQEEYEPGAFYKRELPCLLQLLHTLNLEEIEVVVVDGYVYLDEDKKSGLGYYLYQALGEKIPVVGVAKSYFFASTNLVKEVYRGESKKPLYVSAVGLSLDVAQSAIQQMYGDFRMPYLLKLMDTETKKIEK
;
A
#
# COMPACT_ATOMS: atom_id res chain seq x y z
N MET A 1 -10.21 11.65 -1.71
CA MET A 1 -8.73 11.64 -1.55
C MET A 1 -8.18 10.22 -1.58
N ILE A 2 -6.88 10.05 -1.84
CA ILE A 2 -6.17 8.76 -1.80
C ILE A 2 -5.14 8.80 -0.68
N VAL A 3 -4.91 7.67 -0.01
CA VAL A 3 -3.83 7.52 0.97
C VAL A 3 -2.96 6.31 0.62
N ALA A 4 -1.65 6.50 0.49
CA ALA A 4 -0.69 5.41 0.39
C ALA A 4 -0.06 5.16 1.75
N VAL A 5 -0.05 3.90 2.20
CA VAL A 5 0.43 3.53 3.53
C VAL A 5 1.52 2.45 3.48
N ASP A 6 2.47 2.55 4.41
CA ASP A 6 3.60 1.63 4.55
C ASP A 6 4.01 1.51 6.01
N VAL A 7 4.60 0.37 6.37
CA VAL A 7 5.07 0.05 7.72
C VAL A 7 6.53 -0.39 7.67
N TYR A 8 7.36 0.22 8.49
CA TYR A 8 8.75 -0.16 8.65
C TYR A 8 9.02 -0.58 10.11
N TYR A 9 9.56 -1.79 10.29
CA TYR A 9 9.95 -2.28 11.61
C TYR A 9 11.43 -1.98 11.89
N PHE A 10 11.70 -1.59 13.14
CA PHE A 10 13.04 -1.41 13.69
C PHE A 10 13.12 -2.11 15.06
N GLU A 11 14.30 -2.11 15.68
CA GLU A 11 14.59 -2.96 16.86
C GLU A 11 13.58 -2.82 18.01
N THR A 12 13.10 -1.60 18.26
CA THR A 12 12.23 -1.29 19.40
C THR A 12 10.79 -0.98 19.00
N GLY A 13 10.46 -0.98 17.71
CA GLY A 13 9.15 -0.49 17.27
C GLY A 13 8.85 -0.63 15.78
N ALA A 14 7.77 0.03 15.38
CA ALA A 14 7.35 0.17 14.00
C ALA A 14 7.06 1.64 13.71
N LYS A 15 7.46 2.11 12.52
CA LYS A 15 7.05 3.39 11.97
C LYS A 15 5.99 3.12 10.90
N VAL A 16 4.87 3.81 11.00
CA VAL A 16 3.81 3.79 9.99
C VAL A 16 3.76 5.15 9.34
N VAL A 17 3.70 5.17 8.01
CA VAL A 17 3.56 6.40 7.23
C VAL A 17 2.33 6.32 6.34
N GLY A 18 1.61 7.44 6.23
CA GLY A 18 0.54 7.65 5.27
C GLY A 18 0.80 8.90 4.44
N VAL A 19 0.87 8.76 3.13
CA VAL A 19 0.98 9.89 2.19
C VAL A 19 -0.38 10.11 1.55
N LEU A 20 -0.99 11.27 1.82
CA LEU A 20 -2.28 11.67 1.27
C LEU A 20 -2.09 12.50 0.01
N PHE A 21 -2.94 12.30 -0.98
CA PHE A 21 -2.94 13.05 -2.22
C PHE A 21 -4.32 13.06 -2.88
N ASP A 22 -4.62 14.13 -3.61
CA ASP A 22 -5.98 14.39 -4.11
C ASP A 22 -6.39 13.47 -5.27
N SER A 23 -5.42 13.02 -6.08
CA SER A 23 -5.68 12.11 -7.22
C SER A 23 -4.42 11.34 -7.60
N PHE A 24 -4.57 10.22 -8.32
CA PHE A 24 -3.41 9.45 -8.82
C PHE A 24 -2.47 10.27 -9.72
N LEU A 25 -2.96 11.36 -10.34
CA LEU A 25 -2.16 12.27 -11.17
C LEU A 25 -1.44 13.35 -10.36
N ALA A 26 -1.67 13.43 -9.05
CA ALA A 26 -1.03 14.42 -8.19
C ALA A 26 0.51 14.28 -8.23
N THR A 27 1.17 15.42 -8.31
CA THR A 27 2.64 15.51 -8.33
C THR A 27 3.23 15.76 -6.94
N THR A 28 2.40 16.24 -6.00
CA THR A 28 2.75 16.58 -4.62
C THR A 28 1.77 15.94 -3.64
N PRO A 29 2.22 15.58 -2.42
CA PRO A 29 1.31 15.13 -1.37
C PRO A 29 0.50 16.30 -0.81
N SER A 30 -0.75 16.04 -0.44
CA SER A 30 -1.59 16.97 0.33
C SER A 30 -1.21 16.95 1.81
N ALA A 31 -0.80 15.78 2.32
CA ALA A 31 -0.25 15.63 3.67
C ALA A 31 0.63 14.36 3.76
N ILE A 32 1.53 14.36 4.74
CA ILE A 32 2.28 13.18 5.15
C ILE A 32 2.04 12.99 6.64
N LEU A 33 1.53 11.82 7.01
CA LEU A 33 1.28 11.41 8.38
C LEU A 33 2.30 10.35 8.77
N GLU A 34 2.73 10.39 10.02
CA GLU A 34 3.60 9.36 10.58
C GLU A 34 3.20 9.03 12.01
N LYS A 35 3.43 7.77 12.40
CA LYS A 35 3.22 7.30 13.76
C LYS A 35 4.29 6.30 14.14
N MET A 36 4.91 6.53 15.29
CA MET A 36 5.82 5.57 15.93
C MET A 36 5.02 4.71 16.90
N LEU A 37 5.17 3.40 16.78
CA LEU A 37 4.47 2.41 17.58
C LEU A 37 5.48 1.50 18.27
N PRO A 38 5.23 1.07 19.52
CA PRO A 38 6.01 0.02 20.14
C PRO A 38 5.85 -1.27 19.33
N LEU A 39 6.87 -2.13 19.35
CA LEU A 39 6.83 -3.39 18.63
C LEU A 39 5.68 -4.25 19.17
N GLN A 40 4.71 -4.58 18.31
CA GLN A 40 3.59 -5.45 18.65
C GLN A 40 3.83 -6.88 18.13
N GLU A 41 3.62 -7.84 19.04
CA GLU A 41 3.63 -9.32 18.88
C GLU A 41 4.88 -9.98 18.26
N GLU A 42 5.07 -11.26 18.60
CA GLU A 42 6.09 -12.11 17.99
C GLU A 42 5.71 -12.45 16.53
N TYR A 43 6.70 -12.47 15.64
CA TYR A 43 6.48 -12.81 14.24
C TYR A 43 6.07 -14.27 14.06
N GLU A 44 4.85 -14.50 13.56
CA GLU A 44 4.40 -15.80 13.09
C GLU A 44 4.67 -15.97 11.57
N PRO A 45 5.51 -16.94 11.17
CA PRO A 45 5.73 -17.24 9.75
C PRO A 45 4.41 -17.55 9.03
N GLY A 46 4.14 -16.82 7.95
CA GLY A 46 2.91 -16.96 7.15
C GLY A 46 1.75 -16.05 7.58
N ALA A 47 1.91 -15.24 8.64
CA ALA A 47 0.91 -14.29 9.13
C ALA A 47 1.45 -12.85 9.24
N PHE A 48 2.27 -12.42 8.29
CA PHE A 48 2.90 -11.09 8.30
C PHE A 48 1.89 -9.93 8.48
N TYR A 49 0.67 -10.09 7.93
CA TYR A 49 -0.40 -9.11 8.06
C TYR A 49 -0.80 -8.84 9.52
N LYS A 50 -0.64 -9.80 10.44
CA LYS A 50 -1.01 -9.62 11.86
C LYS A 50 -0.18 -8.53 12.53
N ARG A 51 1.06 -8.31 12.08
CA ARG A 51 1.92 -7.24 12.60
C ARG A 51 1.65 -5.91 11.91
N GLU A 52 1.47 -5.93 10.59
CA GLU A 52 1.33 -4.70 9.80
C GLU A 52 -0.07 -4.09 9.89
N LEU A 53 -1.11 -4.91 9.89
CA LEU A 53 -2.50 -4.44 9.88
C LEU A 53 -2.84 -3.57 11.10
N PRO A 54 -2.53 -3.94 12.36
CA PRO A 54 -2.78 -3.07 13.50
C PRO A 54 -2.06 -1.72 13.39
N CYS A 55 -0.85 -1.73 12.84
CA CYS A 55 -0.05 -0.53 12.64
C CYS A 55 -0.73 0.40 11.61
N LEU A 56 -1.15 -0.15 10.46
CA LEU A 56 -1.88 0.60 9.43
C LEU A 56 -3.19 1.18 9.96
N LEU A 57 -3.99 0.38 10.67
CA LEU A 57 -5.27 0.83 11.24
C LEU A 57 -5.09 1.96 12.25
N GLN A 58 -4.03 1.91 13.06
CA GLN A 58 -3.72 2.98 14.01
C GLN A 58 -3.41 4.33 13.37
N LEU A 59 -2.91 4.35 12.14
CA LEU A 59 -2.72 5.57 11.35
C LEU A 59 -4.02 5.94 10.63
N LEU A 60 -4.70 4.99 9.99
CA LEU A 60 -5.92 5.26 9.23
C LEU A 60 -7.08 5.77 10.12
N HIS A 61 -7.18 5.32 11.36
CA HIS A 61 -8.20 5.81 12.31
C HIS A 61 -7.99 7.27 12.76
N THR A 62 -6.86 7.90 12.44
CA THR A 62 -6.69 9.35 12.67
C THR A 62 -7.29 10.20 11.55
N LEU A 63 -7.66 9.58 10.44
CA LEU A 63 -8.25 10.22 9.27
C LEU A 63 -9.78 10.21 9.34
N ASN A 64 -10.41 11.17 8.65
CA ASN A 64 -11.81 11.03 8.28
C ASN A 64 -11.93 10.04 7.11
N LEU A 65 -12.25 8.78 7.42
CA LEU A 65 -12.33 7.71 6.43
C LEU A 65 -13.40 7.94 5.34
N GLU A 66 -14.40 8.79 5.59
CA GLU A 66 -15.42 9.14 4.60
C GLU A 66 -14.86 9.95 3.43
N GLU A 67 -13.71 10.59 3.60
CA GLU A 67 -13.03 11.37 2.54
C GLU A 67 -11.99 10.54 1.76
N ILE A 68 -11.75 9.30 2.17
CA ILE A 68 -10.79 8.39 1.54
C ILE A 68 -11.50 7.52 0.51
N GLU A 69 -11.13 7.70 -0.75
CA GLU A 69 -11.69 6.98 -1.90
C GLU A 69 -10.95 5.68 -2.18
N VAL A 70 -9.63 5.65 -1.92
CA VAL A 70 -8.76 4.48 -2.16
C VAL A 70 -7.62 4.48 -1.16
N VAL A 71 -7.28 3.30 -0.64
CA VAL A 71 -6.02 3.06 0.09
C VAL A 71 -5.05 2.29 -0.79
N VAL A 72 -3.80 2.74 -0.86
CA VAL A 72 -2.71 2.05 -1.56
C VAL A 72 -1.75 1.44 -0.53
N VAL A 73 -1.38 0.17 -0.70
CA VAL A 73 -0.44 -0.54 0.18
C VAL A 73 0.79 -1.03 -0.60
N ASP A 74 1.98 -1.02 0.03
CA ASP A 74 3.19 -1.67 -0.53
C ASP A 74 3.12 -3.19 -0.31
N GLY A 75 2.39 -3.88 -1.18
CA GLY A 75 2.16 -5.31 -1.05
C GLY A 75 1.03 -5.80 -1.95
N TYR A 76 0.57 -7.03 -1.68
CA TYR A 76 -0.52 -7.64 -2.43
C TYR A 76 -1.84 -7.64 -1.66
N VAL A 77 -2.93 -7.57 -2.40
CA VAL A 77 -4.29 -7.82 -1.89
C VAL A 77 -4.53 -9.31 -1.68
N TYR A 78 -4.14 -10.14 -2.64
CA TYR A 78 -4.24 -11.61 -2.59
C TYR A 78 -2.86 -12.25 -2.75
N LEU A 79 -2.64 -13.43 -2.17
CA LEU A 79 -1.36 -14.13 -2.07
C LEU A 79 -1.23 -15.37 -2.97
N ASP A 80 -2.31 -15.83 -3.58
CA ASP A 80 -2.32 -16.89 -4.59
C ASP A 80 -3.55 -16.80 -5.51
N GLU A 81 -3.65 -17.72 -6.49
CA GLU A 81 -4.77 -17.79 -7.44
C GLU A 81 -6.10 -18.14 -6.77
N ASP A 82 -6.04 -18.83 -5.63
CA ASP A 82 -7.20 -19.23 -4.80
C ASP A 82 -7.70 -18.07 -3.92
N LYS A 83 -7.20 -16.85 -4.15
CA LYS A 83 -7.52 -15.64 -3.39
C LYS A 83 -7.19 -15.75 -1.91
N LYS A 84 -6.12 -16.45 -1.53
CA LYS A 84 -5.59 -16.37 -0.17
C LYS A 84 -5.36 -14.92 0.22
N SER A 85 -5.97 -14.50 1.33
CA SER A 85 -5.94 -13.11 1.77
C SER A 85 -4.52 -12.61 2.03
N GLY A 86 -4.16 -11.51 1.38
CA GLY A 86 -2.98 -10.70 1.68
C GLY A 86 -3.32 -9.50 2.55
N LEU A 87 -2.30 -8.69 2.85
CA LEU A 87 -2.44 -7.48 3.67
C LEU A 87 -3.54 -6.56 3.15
N GLY A 88 -3.58 -6.33 1.83
CA GLY A 88 -4.57 -5.43 1.24
C GLY A 88 -6.01 -5.92 1.42
N TYR A 89 -6.25 -7.24 1.36
CA TYR A 89 -7.59 -7.79 1.60
C TYR A 89 -7.99 -7.71 3.06
N TYR A 90 -7.09 -8.07 4.00
CA TYR A 90 -7.39 -7.91 5.42
C TYR A 90 -7.65 -6.46 5.81
N LEU A 91 -6.93 -5.51 5.19
CA LEU A 91 -7.18 -4.08 5.37
C LEU A 91 -8.56 -3.68 4.85
N TYR A 92 -8.93 -4.14 3.64
CA TYR A 92 -10.26 -3.91 3.08
C TYR A 92 -11.38 -4.39 4.01
N GLN A 93 -11.24 -5.59 4.58
CA GLN A 93 -12.19 -6.12 5.55
C GLN A 93 -12.24 -5.31 6.84
N ALA A 94 -11.07 -4.90 7.38
CA ALA A 94 -10.99 -4.09 8.58
C ALA A 94 -11.60 -2.69 8.41
N LEU A 95 -11.60 -2.15 7.19
CA LEU A 95 -12.27 -0.90 6.81
C LEU A 95 -13.77 -1.11 6.48
N GLY A 96 -14.34 -2.26 6.83
CA GLY A 96 -15.75 -2.59 6.63
C GLY A 96 -16.15 -2.78 5.18
N GLU A 97 -15.20 -3.10 4.30
CA GLU A 97 -15.43 -3.36 2.87
C GLU A 97 -16.01 -2.15 2.10
N LYS A 98 -15.74 -0.94 2.60
CA LYS A 98 -16.25 0.32 2.01
C LYS A 98 -15.22 1.07 1.20
N ILE A 99 -13.95 0.99 1.60
CA ILE A 99 -12.85 1.74 0.99
C ILE A 99 -12.03 0.78 0.13
N PRO A 100 -12.02 0.94 -1.19
CA PRO A 100 -11.20 0.15 -2.09
C PRO A 100 -9.72 0.15 -1.71
N VAL A 101 -9.06 -1.00 -1.91
CA VAL A 101 -7.62 -1.15 -1.63
C VAL A 101 -6.88 -1.58 -2.90
N VAL A 102 -5.79 -0.88 -3.21
CA VAL A 102 -4.84 -1.21 -4.27
C VAL A 102 -3.53 -1.67 -3.66
N GLY A 103 -3.11 -2.89 -3.97
CA GLY A 103 -1.78 -3.39 -3.63
C GLY A 103 -0.79 -3.12 -4.76
N VAL A 104 0.36 -2.53 -4.44
CA VAL A 104 1.46 -2.28 -5.38
C VAL A 104 2.73 -2.96 -4.87
N ALA A 105 3.13 -4.06 -5.50
CA ALA A 105 4.30 -4.82 -5.09
C ALA A 105 5.50 -4.66 -6.05
N LYS A 106 6.71 -4.62 -5.46
CA LYS A 106 8.01 -4.53 -6.17
C LYS A 106 8.56 -5.89 -6.61
N SER A 107 8.06 -6.98 -6.06
CA SER A 107 8.57 -8.33 -6.32
C SER A 107 7.43 -9.24 -6.73
N TYR A 108 7.71 -10.11 -7.68
CA TYR A 108 6.79 -11.14 -8.08
C TYR A 108 6.60 -12.12 -6.93
N PHE A 109 5.35 -12.36 -6.52
CA PHE A 109 5.02 -13.38 -5.53
C PHE A 109 4.41 -14.61 -6.20
N PHE A 110 3.39 -14.40 -7.02
CA PHE A 110 2.74 -15.42 -7.85
C PHE A 110 2.04 -14.73 -9.03
N ALA A 111 1.95 -15.40 -10.17
CA ALA A 111 1.17 -14.92 -11.32
C ALA A 111 -0.20 -15.55 -11.24
N SER A 112 -1.21 -14.71 -11.08
CA SER A 112 -2.52 -14.96 -11.66
C SER A 112 -2.88 -13.78 -12.53
N THR A 113 -3.06 -14.00 -13.83
CA THR A 113 -3.44 -12.93 -14.78
C THR A 113 -4.79 -12.28 -14.45
N ASN A 114 -5.60 -12.95 -13.63
CA ASN A 114 -6.92 -12.48 -13.20
C ASN A 114 -6.88 -11.67 -11.90
N LEU A 115 -5.85 -11.81 -11.07
CA LEU A 115 -5.75 -11.14 -9.76
C LEU A 115 -4.65 -10.08 -9.70
N VAL A 116 -3.69 -10.16 -10.63
CA VAL A 116 -2.54 -9.27 -10.67
C VAL A 116 -2.32 -8.78 -12.11
N LYS A 117 -2.08 -7.47 -12.27
CA LYS A 117 -1.63 -6.86 -13.52
C LYS A 117 -0.22 -6.34 -13.39
N GLU A 118 0.58 -6.55 -14.43
CA GLU A 118 1.90 -5.95 -14.53
C GLU A 118 1.80 -4.50 -15.01
N VAL A 119 2.51 -3.60 -14.34
CA VAL A 119 2.60 -2.18 -14.70
C VAL A 119 4.05 -1.82 -14.99
N TYR A 120 4.34 -1.57 -16.27
CA TYR A 120 5.64 -1.07 -16.73
C TYR A 120 5.61 0.46 -16.76
N ARG A 121 6.64 1.08 -16.17
CA ARG A 121 6.78 2.55 -16.06
C ARG A 121 8.22 2.98 -16.27
N GLY A 122 8.39 4.17 -16.85
CA GLY A 122 9.70 4.69 -17.25
C GLY A 122 10.40 3.76 -18.22
N GLU A 123 11.72 3.68 -18.10
CA GLU A 123 12.56 2.75 -18.89
C GLU A 123 12.75 1.38 -18.20
N SER A 124 12.00 1.09 -17.13
CA SER A 124 12.20 -0.14 -16.35
C SER A 124 11.66 -1.36 -17.07
N LYS A 125 12.51 -2.37 -17.24
CA LYS A 125 12.12 -3.71 -17.73
C LYS A 125 11.48 -4.58 -16.65
N LYS A 126 11.45 -4.13 -15.39
CA LYS A 126 10.82 -4.86 -14.27
C LYS A 126 9.48 -4.19 -13.92
N PRO A 127 8.35 -4.88 -14.07
CA PRO A 127 7.04 -4.28 -13.78
C PRO A 127 6.82 -4.10 -12.29
N LEU A 128 5.90 -3.23 -11.90
CA LEU A 128 5.19 -3.34 -10.63
C LEU A 128 4.04 -4.35 -10.76
N TYR A 129 3.68 -5.01 -9.67
CA TYR A 129 2.58 -5.95 -9.64
C TYR A 129 1.42 -5.31 -8.89
N VAL A 130 0.35 -5.01 -9.62
CA VAL A 130 -0.84 -4.34 -9.10
C VAL A 130 -1.93 -5.37 -8.85
N SER A 131 -2.52 -5.32 -7.66
CA SER A 131 -3.71 -6.11 -7.27
C SER A 131 -4.74 -5.18 -6.64
N ALA A 132 -6.02 -5.56 -6.62
CA ALA A 132 -7.09 -4.69 -6.14
C ALA A 132 -8.26 -5.46 -5.51
N VAL A 133 -8.95 -4.80 -4.58
CA VAL A 133 -10.27 -5.20 -4.03
C VAL A 133 -11.12 -3.95 -3.80
N GLY A 134 -12.43 -4.05 -4.04
CA GLY A 134 -13.35 -2.89 -3.97
C GLY A 134 -13.30 -1.97 -5.20
N LEU A 135 -12.34 -2.16 -6.11
CA LEU A 135 -12.29 -1.54 -7.43
C LEU A 135 -11.83 -2.55 -8.49
N SER A 136 -12.07 -2.25 -9.77
CA SER A 136 -11.62 -3.14 -10.84
C SER A 136 -10.10 -3.11 -10.99
N LEU A 137 -9.53 -4.26 -11.31
CA LEU A 137 -8.09 -4.42 -11.48
C LEU A 137 -7.54 -3.56 -12.64
N ASP A 138 -8.30 -3.38 -13.72
CA ASP A 138 -7.91 -2.52 -14.84
C ASP A 138 -7.91 -1.03 -14.45
N VAL A 139 -8.85 -0.59 -13.61
CA VAL A 139 -8.84 0.79 -13.09
C VAL A 139 -7.63 1.00 -12.19
N ALA A 140 -7.34 0.07 -11.27
CA ALA A 140 -6.15 0.13 -10.42
C ALA A 140 -4.86 0.15 -11.24
N GLN A 141 -4.73 -0.73 -12.24
CA GLN A 141 -3.59 -0.82 -13.15
C GLN A 141 -3.36 0.51 -13.87
N SER A 142 -4.41 1.07 -14.48
CA SER A 142 -4.34 2.33 -15.21
C SER A 142 -3.99 3.51 -14.29
N ALA A 143 -4.58 3.55 -13.09
CA ALA A 143 -4.32 4.57 -12.09
C ALA A 143 -2.84 4.58 -11.67
N ILE A 144 -2.27 3.41 -11.32
CA ILE A 144 -0.86 3.29 -10.93
C ILE A 144 0.08 3.61 -12.11
N GLN A 145 -0.27 3.19 -13.32
CA GLN A 145 0.53 3.46 -14.51
C GLN A 145 0.69 4.96 -14.77
N GLN A 146 -0.39 5.72 -14.61
CA GLN A 146 -0.45 7.16 -14.89
C GLN A 146 0.09 8.05 -13.77
N MET A 147 0.44 7.50 -12.61
CA MET A 147 0.98 8.31 -11.51
C MET A 147 2.23 9.08 -11.94
N TYR A 148 2.47 10.23 -11.32
CA TYR A 148 3.60 11.09 -11.62
C TYR A 148 4.97 10.45 -11.31
N GLY A 149 5.99 10.82 -12.10
CA GLY A 149 7.40 10.45 -11.92
C GLY A 149 7.94 9.47 -12.97
N ASP A 150 9.20 9.64 -13.36
CA ASP A 150 9.79 8.99 -14.55
C ASP A 150 10.31 7.56 -14.31
N PHE A 151 10.35 7.12 -13.06
CA PHE A 151 10.94 5.83 -12.68
C PHE A 151 9.89 4.73 -12.56
N ARG A 152 10.36 3.49 -12.36
CA ARG A 152 9.51 2.32 -12.07
C ARG A 152 8.47 2.60 -10.99
N MET A 153 8.92 3.09 -9.84
CA MET A 153 8.05 3.44 -8.72
C MET A 153 7.51 4.85 -8.90
N PRO A 154 6.18 5.08 -8.79
CA PRO A 154 5.60 6.41 -8.75
C PRO A 154 6.24 7.30 -7.70
N TYR A 155 6.32 8.60 -7.97
CA TYR A 155 7.00 9.57 -7.10
C TYR A 155 6.44 9.56 -5.67
N LEU A 156 5.11 9.63 -5.51
CA LEU A 156 4.47 9.66 -4.19
C LEU A 156 4.61 8.34 -3.42
N LEU A 157 4.61 7.20 -4.11
CA LEU A 157 4.87 5.90 -3.48
C LEU A 157 6.35 5.75 -3.08
N LYS A 158 7.25 6.34 -3.88
CA LYS A 158 8.67 6.39 -3.52
C LYS A 158 8.93 7.34 -2.34
N LEU A 159 8.20 8.45 -2.28
CA LEU A 159 8.22 9.37 -1.15
C LEU A 159 7.79 8.65 0.12
N MET A 160 6.65 7.95 0.10
CA MET A 160 6.19 7.10 1.20
C MET A 160 7.30 6.14 1.67
N ASP A 161 7.84 5.28 0.79
CA ASP A 161 8.93 4.34 1.10
C ASP A 161 10.17 5.01 1.72
N THR A 162 10.43 6.26 1.34
CA THR A 162 11.55 7.04 1.88
C THR A 162 11.22 7.57 3.28
N GLU A 163 10.04 8.15 3.48
CA GLU A 163 9.59 8.65 4.80
C GLU A 163 9.43 7.52 5.82
N THR A 164 8.94 6.33 5.41
CA THR A 164 8.80 5.18 6.33
C THR A 164 10.15 4.71 6.89
N LYS A 165 11.23 4.88 6.12
CA LYS A 165 12.60 4.47 6.52
C LYS A 165 13.38 5.56 7.24
N LYS A 166 12.86 6.80 7.32
CA LYS A 166 13.46 7.86 8.12
C LYS A 166 13.11 7.64 9.60
N ILE A 167 14.07 7.12 10.35
CA ILE A 167 14.00 7.05 11.81
C ILE A 167 14.93 8.14 12.35
N GLU A 168 14.39 9.08 13.12
CA GLU A 168 15.21 10.02 13.88
C GLU A 168 16.00 9.23 14.93
N LYS A 169 17.32 9.47 14.97
CA LYS A 169 18.24 8.79 15.89
C LYS A 169 18.14 9.34 17.30
#